data_AF-A0A7W6JXC8-F1
#
_entry.id   AF-A0A7W6JXC8-F1
#
_cell.length_a   1.000
_cell.length_b   1.000
_cell.length_c   1.000
_cell.angle_alpha   90.00
_cell.angle_beta   90.00
_cell.angle_gamma   90.00
#
_symmetry.space_group_name_H-M   'P 1'
#
loop_
_entity.id
_entity.type
_entity.pdbx_description
1 polymer ?
#
loop_
_entity_poly.entity_id
_entity_poly.type
_entity_poly.pdbx_seq_one_letter_code
_entity_poly.pdbx_strand_id
1 'polypeptide(L)'
;MAILLDEPEKPDFVEKLARAFACQVSAGTWIELSAVQVRGNRDYQRALAGLVAEFRIAIAPVTVEQAKIGHAAYREYGQGSGHRARLNFGDCFAYALARATGEPLLFKGDDFAQTDVIAA
;
A
#
# COMPACT_ATOMS: atom_id res chain seq x y z
N MET A 1 6.19 -5.27 0.08
CA MET A 1 7.57 -5.79 -0.10
C MET A 1 7.62 -7.30 -0.26
N ALA A 2 6.70 -8.06 0.34
CA ALA A 2 6.67 -9.54 0.28
C ALA A 2 6.97 -10.18 -1.08
N ILE A 3 6.36 -9.70 -2.16
CA ILE A 3 6.60 -10.24 -3.50
C ILE A 3 8.04 -10.02 -3.97
N LEU A 4 8.61 -8.83 -3.71
CA LEU A 4 9.94 -8.44 -4.18
C LEU A 4 11.06 -9.09 -3.38
N LEU A 5 10.83 -9.38 -2.11
CA LEU A 5 11.79 -10.00 -1.20
C LEU A 5 11.64 -11.52 -1.11
N ASP A 6 10.78 -12.11 -1.95
CA ASP A 6 10.50 -13.55 -1.99
C ASP A 6 10.07 -14.11 -0.61
N GLU A 7 9.26 -13.32 0.10
CA GLU A 7 8.74 -13.70 1.41
C GLU A 7 7.66 -14.80 1.28
N PRO A 8 7.39 -15.58 2.35
CA PRO A 8 6.45 -16.70 2.31
C PRO A 8 5.03 -16.35 1.81
N GLU A 9 4.58 -15.11 1.98
CA GLU A 9 3.26 -14.64 1.55
C GLU A 9 3.18 -14.35 0.05
N LYS A 10 4.30 -14.35 -0.67
CA LYS A 10 4.36 -14.00 -2.10
C LYS A 10 3.34 -14.76 -2.97
N PRO A 11 3.17 -16.09 -2.86
CA PRO A 11 2.21 -16.82 -3.71
C PRO A 11 0.78 -16.32 -3.54
N ASP A 12 0.34 -16.08 -2.31
CA ASP A 12 -1.00 -15.55 -2.00
C ASP A 12 -1.17 -14.13 -2.58
N PHE A 13 -0.17 -13.27 -2.41
CA PHE A 13 -0.25 -11.90 -2.89
C PHE A 13 -0.28 -11.83 -4.43
N VAL A 14 0.51 -12.66 -5.10
CA VAL A 14 0.50 -12.79 -6.57
C VAL A 14 -0.85 -13.27 -7.06
N GLU A 15 -1.45 -14.26 -6.39
CA GLU A 15 -2.78 -14.76 -6.75
C GLU A 15 -3.87 -13.69 -6.59
N LYS A 16 -3.82 -12.92 -5.50
CA LYS A 16 -4.75 -11.79 -5.28
C LYS A 16 -4.62 -10.70 -6.34
N LEU A 17 -3.39 -10.31 -6.68
CA LEU A 17 -3.15 -9.34 -7.75
C LEU A 17 -3.62 -9.86 -9.12
N ALA A 18 -3.40 -11.15 -9.41
CA ALA A 18 -3.82 -11.76 -10.67
C ALA A 18 -5.35 -11.85 -10.82
N ARG A 19 -6.09 -11.97 -9.71
CA ARG A 19 -7.56 -12.03 -9.69
C ARG A 19 -8.24 -10.67 -9.63
N ALA A 20 -7.51 -9.61 -9.27
CA ALA A 20 -8.04 -8.27 -9.16
C ALA A 20 -8.41 -7.72 -10.55
N PHE A 21 -9.59 -7.09 -10.65
CA PHE A 21 -10.03 -6.45 -11.90
C PHE A 21 -9.14 -5.26 -12.29
N ALA A 22 -8.67 -4.51 -11.29
CA ALA A 22 -7.73 -3.41 -11.44
C ALA A 22 -6.79 -3.38 -10.23
N CYS A 23 -5.54 -3.00 -10.45
CA CYS A 23 -4.55 -2.81 -9.40
C CYS A 23 -4.09 -1.36 -9.40
N GLN A 24 -4.06 -0.74 -8.23
CA GLN A 24 -3.65 0.64 -8.06
C GLN A 24 -2.71 0.78 -6.86
N VAL A 25 -1.86 1.80 -6.91
CA VAL A 25 -1.02 2.23 -5.80
C VAL A 25 -1.10 3.74 -5.68
N SER A 26 -1.22 4.26 -4.46
CA SER A 26 -1.20 5.71 -4.25
C SER A 26 0.16 6.28 -4.67
N ALA A 27 0.18 7.45 -5.29
CA ALA A 27 1.43 8.16 -5.61
C ALA A 27 2.29 8.41 -4.36
N GLY A 28 1.67 8.60 -3.18
CA GLY A 28 2.41 8.71 -1.91
C GLY A 28 3.12 7.42 -1.54
N THR A 29 2.41 6.28 -1.60
CA THR A 29 3.00 4.94 -1.38
C THR A 29 4.05 4.60 -2.44
N TRP A 30 3.85 5.03 -3.68
CA TRP A 30 4.82 4.87 -4.75
C TRP A 30 6.13 5.61 -4.47
N ILE A 31 6.05 6.84 -3.96
CA ILE A 31 7.23 7.62 -3.55
C ILE A 31 7.96 6.93 -2.39
N GLU A 32 7.23 6.43 -1.40
CA GLU A 32 7.82 5.68 -0.28
C GLU A 32 8.55 4.43 -0.77
N LEU A 33 7.91 3.62 -1.62
CA LEU A 33 8.54 2.46 -2.26
C LEU A 33 9.79 2.89 -3.03
N SER A 34 9.72 3.96 -3.81
CA SER A 34 10.84 4.51 -4.58
C SER A 34 11.99 4.99 -3.68
N ALA A 35 11.70 5.58 -2.53
CA ALA A 35 12.73 6.00 -1.57
C ALA A 35 13.51 4.81 -1.00
N VAL A 36 12.83 3.67 -0.81
CA VAL A 36 13.49 2.39 -0.46
C VAL A 36 14.32 1.89 -1.66
N GLN A 37 13.82 2.03 -2.89
CA GLN A 37 14.56 1.61 -4.09
C GLN A 37 15.85 2.38 -4.36
N VAL A 38 15.88 3.69 -4.09
CA VAL A 38 17.10 4.51 -4.25
C VAL A 38 18.21 4.03 -3.32
N ARG A 39 17.86 3.43 -2.19
CA ARG A 39 18.80 2.84 -1.23
C ARG A 39 19.10 1.36 -1.51
N GLY A 40 18.33 0.72 -2.39
CA GLY A 40 18.45 -0.69 -2.75
C GLY A 40 19.39 -0.96 -3.93
N ASN A 41 19.59 -2.24 -4.27
CA ASN A 41 20.41 -2.64 -5.41
C ASN A 41 19.62 -2.57 -6.74
N ARG A 42 20.32 -2.67 -7.89
CA ARG A 42 19.72 -2.65 -9.23
C ARG A 42 18.71 -3.79 -9.49
N ASP A 43 18.80 -4.89 -8.75
CA ASP A 43 17.91 -6.04 -8.91
C ASP A 43 16.52 -5.74 -8.35
N TYR A 44 16.44 -5.07 -7.21
CA TYR A 44 15.19 -4.62 -6.61
C TYR A 44 14.44 -3.62 -7.50
N GLN A 45 15.19 -2.74 -8.18
CA GLN A 45 14.61 -1.78 -9.13
C GLN A 45 13.96 -2.49 -10.32
N ARG A 46 14.67 -3.47 -10.91
CA ARG A 46 14.14 -4.28 -12.03
C ARG A 46 12.94 -5.12 -11.60
N ALA A 47 12.98 -5.70 -10.40
CA ALA A 47 11.89 -6.51 -9.88
C ALA A 47 10.60 -5.70 -9.69
N LEU A 48 10.67 -4.50 -9.09
CA LEU A 48 9.46 -3.65 -8.96
C LEU A 48 8.93 -3.19 -10.32
N ALA A 49 9.81 -2.78 -11.23
CA ALA A 49 9.39 -2.38 -12.57
C ALA A 49 8.69 -3.53 -13.31
N GLY A 50 9.22 -4.75 -13.18
CA GLY A 50 8.58 -5.97 -13.69
C GLY A 50 7.21 -6.21 -13.06
N LEU A 51 7.12 -6.15 -11.74
CA LEU A 51 5.86 -6.35 -10.99
C LEU A 51 4.76 -5.36 -11.44
N VAL A 52 5.12 -4.09 -11.55
CA VAL A 52 4.20 -3.02 -11.95
C VAL A 52 3.70 -3.20 -13.37
N ALA A 53 4.60 -3.62 -14.28
CA ALA A 53 4.24 -3.90 -15.66
C ALA A 53 3.36 -5.16 -15.79
N GLU A 54 3.71 -6.23 -15.06
CA GLU A 54 2.99 -7.51 -15.07
C GLU A 54 1.54 -7.37 -14.62
N PHE A 55 1.31 -6.71 -13.48
CA PHE A 55 -0.03 -6.51 -12.91
C PHE A 55 -0.71 -5.21 -13.36
N ARG A 56 -0.09 -4.46 -14.28
CA ARG A 56 -0.58 -3.18 -14.80
C ARG A 56 -1.00 -2.21 -13.68
N ILE A 57 -0.17 -2.13 -12.64
CA ILE A 57 -0.48 -1.34 -11.44
C ILE A 57 -0.48 0.14 -11.82
N ALA A 58 -1.62 0.80 -11.68
CA ALA A 58 -1.77 2.22 -11.94
C ALA A 58 -1.31 3.05 -10.74
N ILE A 59 -0.54 4.11 -10.97
CA ILE A 59 -0.22 5.09 -9.93
C ILE A 59 -1.37 6.09 -9.85
N ALA A 60 -2.13 6.04 -8.76
CA ALA A 60 -3.25 6.94 -8.52
C ALA A 60 -2.76 8.26 -7.87
N PRO A 61 -3.28 9.42 -8.29
CA PRO A 61 -2.91 10.70 -7.68
C PRO A 61 -3.39 10.79 -6.22
N VAL A 62 -2.64 11.51 -5.38
CA VAL A 62 -3.14 11.90 -4.06
C VAL A 62 -4.05 13.11 -4.22
N THR A 63 -5.32 12.95 -3.87
CA THR A 63 -6.33 14.01 -3.99
C THR A 63 -6.53 14.77 -2.67
N VAL A 64 -7.20 15.93 -2.73
CA VAL A 64 -7.59 16.67 -1.52
C VAL A 64 -8.52 15.84 -0.62
N GLU A 65 -9.39 15.03 -1.21
CA GLU A 65 -10.25 14.11 -0.47
C GLU A 65 -9.44 13.07 0.28
N GLN A 66 -8.49 12.41 -0.39
CA GLN A 66 -7.59 11.44 0.24
C GLN A 66 -6.75 12.10 1.35
N ALA A 67 -6.31 13.34 1.18
CA ALA A 67 -5.59 14.07 2.23
C ALA A 67 -6.44 14.26 3.49
N LYS A 68 -7.74 14.55 3.36
CA LYS A 68 -8.67 14.67 4.49
C LYS A 68 -8.93 13.32 5.17
N ILE A 69 -9.13 12.26 4.37
CA ILE A 69 -9.30 10.89 4.86
C ILE A 69 -8.06 10.45 5.63
N GLY A 70 -6.88 10.63 5.05
CA GLY A 70 -5.59 10.28 5.67
C GLY A 70 -5.35 11.05 6.97
N HIS A 71 -5.68 12.35 7.03
CA HIS A 71 -5.59 13.14 8.26
C HIS A 71 -6.49 12.58 9.38
N ALA A 72 -7.74 12.25 9.06
CA ALA A 72 -8.66 11.65 10.03
C ALA A 72 -8.14 10.28 10.51
N ALA A 73 -7.68 9.44 9.57
CA ALA A 73 -7.12 8.12 9.85
C ALA A 73 -5.87 8.20 10.73
N TYR A 74 -4.97 9.15 10.49
CA TYR A 74 -3.77 9.29 11.32
C TYR A 74 -4.10 9.70 12.75
N ARG A 75 -5.13 10.54 12.94
CA ARG A 75 -5.59 10.92 14.28
C ARG A 75 -6.20 9.74 15.03
N GLU A 76 -6.93 8.87 14.32
CA GLU A 76 -7.65 7.74 14.92
C GLU A 76 -6.77 6.50 15.10
N TYR A 77 -6.02 6.13 14.07
CA TYR A 77 -5.26 4.88 13.97
C TYR A 77 -3.74 5.09 14.01
N GLY A 78 -3.27 6.33 13.92
CA GLY A 78 -1.85 6.62 13.70
C GLY A 78 -0.96 6.35 14.91
N GLN A 79 0.35 6.30 14.68
CA GLN A 79 1.35 6.17 15.74
C GLN A 79 1.22 7.31 16.76
N GLY A 80 1.14 6.95 18.05
CA GLY A 80 0.94 7.91 19.14
C GLY A 80 -0.51 8.24 19.48
N SER A 81 -1.50 7.73 18.72
CA SER A 81 -2.94 7.87 19.05
C SER A 81 -3.39 7.02 20.25
N GLY A 82 -2.62 5.98 20.61
CA GLY A 82 -3.03 4.94 21.54
C GLY A 82 -3.76 3.77 20.88
N HIS A 83 -4.07 3.85 19.58
CA HIS A 83 -4.70 2.79 18.81
C HIS A 83 -3.73 1.63 18.51
N ARG A 84 -4.27 0.41 18.31
CA ARG A 84 -3.49 -0.81 18.04
C ARG A 84 -2.88 -0.84 16.63
N ALA A 85 -3.59 -0.29 15.64
CA ALA A 85 -3.17 -0.21 14.23
C ALA A 85 -1.82 0.50 14.02
N ARG A 86 -1.57 1.59 14.76
CA ARG A 86 -0.30 2.34 14.71
C ARG A 86 0.15 2.73 13.30
N LEU A 87 -0.78 3.22 12.47
CA LEU A 87 -0.48 3.66 11.11
C LEU A 87 0.59 4.75 11.11
N ASN A 88 1.59 4.59 10.25
CA ASN A 88 2.60 5.61 10.01
C ASN A 88 2.12 6.62 8.93
N PHE A 89 2.95 7.63 8.63
CA PHE A 89 2.63 8.65 7.62
C PHE A 89 2.45 8.06 6.21
N GLY A 90 3.28 7.09 5.83
CA GLY A 90 3.19 6.38 4.54
C GLY A 90 1.92 5.55 4.41
N ASP A 91 1.53 4.86 5.49
CA ASP A 91 0.33 4.03 5.54
C ASP A 91 -0.95 4.82 5.26
N CYS A 92 -0.98 6.11 5.62
CA CYS A 92 -2.11 6.98 5.35
C CYS A 92 -2.43 7.13 3.86
N PHE A 93 -1.45 7.02 2.97
CA PHE A 93 -1.68 7.11 1.53
C PHE A 93 -2.40 5.87 1.00
N ALA A 94 -1.98 4.69 1.44
CA ALA A 94 -2.63 3.42 1.08
C ALA A 94 -4.03 3.33 1.67
N TYR A 95 -4.17 3.67 2.95
CA TYR A 95 -5.45 3.76 3.65
C TYR A 95 -6.42 4.72 2.93
N ALA A 96 -5.97 5.94 2.63
CA ALA A 96 -6.82 6.96 2.06
C ALA A 96 -7.28 6.62 0.65
N LEU A 97 -6.41 6.01 -0.16
CA LEU A 97 -6.80 5.53 -1.48
C LEU A 97 -7.89 4.45 -1.36
N ALA A 98 -7.67 3.41 -0.54
CA ALA A 98 -8.63 2.33 -0.35
C ALA A 98 -9.99 2.83 0.16
N ARG A 99 -9.99 3.78 1.11
CA ARG A 99 -11.23 4.39 1.63
C ARG A 99 -11.94 5.29 0.62
N ALA A 100 -11.20 6.02 -0.21
CA ALA A 100 -11.78 6.89 -1.22
C ALA A 100 -12.39 6.11 -2.39
N THR A 101 -11.76 5.00 -2.80
CA THR A 101 -12.25 4.17 -3.92
C THR A 101 -13.25 3.09 -3.47
N GLY A 102 -13.21 2.71 -2.19
CA GLY A 102 -13.95 1.55 -1.67
C GLY A 102 -13.35 0.21 -2.10
N GLU A 103 -12.15 0.22 -2.67
CA GLU A 103 -11.46 -0.98 -3.13
C GLU A 103 -10.71 -1.68 -1.98
N PRO A 104 -10.59 -3.03 -2.01
CA PRO A 104 -9.81 -3.77 -1.02
C PRO A 104 -8.32 -3.40 -1.04
N LEU A 105 -7.71 -3.33 0.14
CA LEU A 105 -6.28 -3.07 0.31
C LEU A 105 -5.52 -4.39 0.46
N LEU A 106 -4.51 -4.60 -0.39
CA LEU A 106 -3.52 -5.66 -0.23
C LEU A 106 -2.36 -5.16 0.63
N PHE A 107 -2.20 -5.73 1.83
CA PHE A 107 -1.15 -5.36 2.77
C PHE A 107 -0.56 -6.59 3.47
N LYS A 108 0.61 -6.41 4.10
CA LYS A 108 1.23 -7.37 5.00
C LYS A 108 1.25 -6.79 6.42
N GLY A 109 1.13 -7.66 7.43
CA GLY A 109 1.18 -7.29 8.85
C GLY A 109 -0.21 -7.01 9.42
N ASP A 110 -0.26 -6.54 10.66
CA ASP A 110 -1.51 -6.38 11.42
C ASP A 110 -2.03 -4.93 11.43
N ASP A 111 -1.25 -3.98 10.93
CA ASP A 111 -1.52 -2.54 11.09
C ASP A 111 -2.87 -2.15 10.50
N PHE A 112 -3.12 -2.49 9.24
CA PHE A 112 -4.42 -2.23 8.58
C PHE A 112 -5.53 -3.18 9.03
N ALA A 113 -5.20 -4.37 9.54
CA ALA A 113 -6.18 -5.34 10.03
C ALA A 113 -6.95 -4.86 11.27
N GLN A 114 -6.40 -3.86 11.97
CA GLN A 114 -7.06 -3.18 13.09
C GLN A 114 -7.77 -1.89 12.66
N THR A 115 -7.99 -1.68 11.36
CA THR A 115 -8.72 -0.51 10.84
C THR A 115 -10.02 -0.95 10.17
N ASP A 116 -10.75 -0.01 9.59
CA ASP A 116 -12.02 -0.26 8.89
C ASP A 116 -11.87 -0.36 7.36
N VAL A 117 -10.65 -0.53 6.84
CA VAL A 117 -10.44 -0.85 5.42
C VAL A 117 -10.78 -2.32 5.14
N ILE A 118 -11.24 -2.58 3.91
CA ILE A 118 -11.49 -3.94 3.44
C ILE A 118 -10.14 -4.57 3.06
N ALA A 119 -9.82 -5.74 3.59
CA ALA A 119 -8.63 -6.50 3.19
C ALA A 119 -8.89 -7.30 1.89
N ALA A 120 -7.88 -7.34 1.01
CA ALA A 120 -7.90 -8.12 -0.23
C ALA A 120 -7.57 -9.61 -0.02
#